data_AF-A0A2E7FE75-F1
#
_entry.id   AF-A0A2E7FE75-F1
#
_cell.length_a   1.000
_cell.length_b   1.000
_cell.length_c   1.000
_cell.angle_alpha   90.00
_cell.angle_beta   90.00
_cell.angle_gamma   90.00
#
_symmetry.space_group_name_H-M   'P 1'
#
loop_
_entity.id
_entity.type
_entity.pdbx_description
1 polymer ?
#
loop_
_entity_poly.entity_id
_entity_poly.type
_entity_poly.pdbx_seq_one_letter_code
_entity_poly.pdbx_strand_id
1 'polypeptide(L)'
;MFIRNYLKTILLILPITIYGQINNTPIDVPLKLSGTFGEVRSTHFHGGLDIKTKGKQGVKVYSINDGYVNRIRVSTKGYGKSLYIIHPDGITSIYGHLKRFSPKIEGYIKNIQYLNETFEIQNFPKPNLLKISSGELIGLSGNTGSSTGPHLHFELRNSKTQNPINPLRYGIKIFDTIPPKINSLYLYKVKNNGSYEFIEKMKIQKKNDSLYLASKVLKYGNLGLGINFYI
;
A
#
# COMPACT_ATOMS: atom_id res chain seq x y z
N MET A 1 -66.87 13.59 -11.51
CA MET A 1 -66.07 13.06 -10.39
C MET A 1 -64.80 12.46 -10.97
N PHE A 2 -63.66 12.73 -10.32
CA PHE A 2 -62.25 12.54 -10.73
C PHE A 2 -61.91 11.10 -11.25
N ILE A 3 -60.85 10.84 -12.02
CA ILE A 3 -59.44 10.87 -11.61
C ILE A 3 -58.52 10.88 -12.85
N ARG A 4 -57.59 11.84 -12.90
CA ARG A 4 -56.52 11.96 -13.89
C ARG A 4 -55.27 11.29 -13.32
N ASN A 5 -54.86 10.15 -13.89
CA ASN A 5 -53.67 9.40 -13.45
C ASN A 5 -52.39 10.19 -13.75
N TYR A 6 -51.77 10.76 -12.72
CA TYR A 6 -50.41 11.27 -12.79
C TYR A 6 -49.42 10.12 -12.53
N LEU A 7 -48.79 9.60 -13.58
CA LEU A 7 -47.57 8.80 -13.43
C LEU A 7 -46.46 9.73 -12.91
N LYS A 8 -46.19 9.67 -11.61
CA LYS A 8 -45.00 10.26 -11.00
C LYS A 8 -43.81 9.35 -11.31
N THR A 9 -42.97 9.75 -12.27
CA THR A 9 -41.66 9.12 -12.48
C THR A 9 -40.78 9.42 -11.28
N ILE A 10 -40.60 8.44 -10.39
CA ILE A 10 -39.64 8.53 -9.29
C ILE A 10 -38.26 8.22 -9.87
N LEU A 11 -37.44 9.26 -10.06
CA LEU A 11 -36.03 9.11 -10.44
C LEU A 11 -35.23 8.70 -9.21
N LEU A 12 -34.98 7.41 -9.04
CA LEU A 12 -34.18 6.86 -7.96
C LEU A 12 -32.69 7.12 -8.27
N ILE A 13 -32.13 8.22 -7.76
CA ILE A 13 -30.68 8.48 -7.84
C ILE A 13 -30.01 7.61 -6.78
N LEU A 14 -29.61 6.40 -7.15
CA LEU A 14 -28.72 5.58 -6.33
C LEU A 14 -27.37 6.31 -6.25
N PRO A 15 -26.85 6.61 -5.04
CA PRO A 15 -25.49 7.12 -4.92
C PRO A 15 -24.55 5.99 -5.31
N ILE A 16 -24.09 6.00 -6.56
CA ILE A 16 -22.95 5.19 -6.97
C ILE A 16 -21.75 5.83 -6.29
N THR A 17 -21.32 5.28 -5.16
CA THR A 17 -20.02 5.57 -4.58
C THR A 17 -18.97 5.07 -5.55
N ILE A 18 -18.56 5.93 -6.48
CA ILE A 18 -17.35 5.74 -7.28
C ILE A 18 -16.19 5.90 -6.30
N TYR A 19 -15.78 4.81 -5.66
CA TYR A 19 -14.46 4.76 -5.06
C TYR A 19 -13.45 5.03 -6.18
N GLY A 20 -12.58 6.01 -6.00
CA GLY A 20 -11.53 6.30 -6.98
C GLY A 20 -10.77 5.01 -7.26
N GLN A 21 -10.64 4.64 -8.53
CA GLN A 21 -9.82 3.50 -8.90
C GLN A 21 -8.44 3.99 -9.28
N ILE A 22 -7.41 3.19 -9.00
CA ILE A 22 -6.08 3.40 -9.55
C ILE A 22 -6.17 3.17 -11.06
N ASN A 23 -5.94 4.23 -11.83
CA ASN A 23 -5.97 4.16 -13.28
C ASN A 23 -4.65 3.65 -13.87
N ASN A 24 -3.52 3.90 -13.18
CA ASN A 24 -2.18 3.59 -13.67
C ASN A 24 -1.36 2.80 -12.66
N THR A 25 -0.49 1.92 -13.16
CA THR A 25 0.50 1.25 -12.32
C THR A 25 1.55 2.25 -11.84
N PRO A 26 1.92 2.24 -10.54
CA PRO A 26 2.85 3.23 -9.99
C PRO A 26 4.29 3.06 -10.48
N ILE A 27 4.62 1.96 -11.17
CA ILE A 27 5.96 1.65 -11.63
C ILE A 27 5.96 0.86 -12.94
N ASP A 28 6.98 1.10 -13.78
CA ASP A 28 7.16 0.50 -15.11
C ASP A 28 7.78 -0.92 -15.07
N VAL A 29 7.24 -1.79 -14.22
CA VAL A 29 7.61 -3.21 -14.14
C VAL A 29 6.41 -4.05 -13.71
N PRO A 30 6.39 -5.36 -14.01
CA PRO A 30 5.41 -6.27 -13.43
C PRO A 30 5.42 -6.20 -11.91
N LEU A 31 4.25 -5.98 -11.32
CA LEU A 31 4.12 -5.81 -9.87
C LEU A 31 4.44 -7.11 -9.15
N LYS A 32 5.54 -7.10 -8.39
CA LYS A 32 5.93 -8.15 -7.46
C LYS A 32 6.31 -7.50 -6.15
N LEU A 33 5.83 -8.02 -5.03
CA LEU A 33 6.10 -7.44 -3.72
C LEU A 33 7.34 -8.04 -3.05
N SER A 34 8.02 -7.21 -2.27
CA SER A 34 8.97 -7.60 -1.23
C SER A 34 8.42 -7.34 0.18
N GLY A 35 7.34 -6.56 0.31
CA GLY A 35 6.70 -6.22 1.58
C GLY A 35 5.25 -5.82 1.36
N THR A 36 4.38 -6.16 2.30
CA THR A 36 2.93 -5.99 2.19
C THR A 36 2.38 -5.00 3.21
N PHE A 37 1.19 -4.45 2.93
CA PHE A 37 0.52 -3.55 3.85
C PHE A 37 0.19 -4.28 5.16
N GLY A 38 0.51 -3.66 6.29
CA GLY A 38 0.20 -4.20 7.61
C GLY A 38 1.24 -5.18 8.15
N GLU A 39 2.34 -5.39 7.44
CA GLU A 39 3.47 -6.16 7.94
C GLU A 39 4.04 -5.50 9.21
N VAL A 40 4.09 -6.26 10.31
CA VAL A 40 4.68 -5.81 11.56
C VAL A 40 6.18 -6.03 11.47
N ARG A 41 6.95 -4.94 11.37
CA ARG A 41 8.40 -4.98 11.40
C ARG A 41 8.88 -4.70 12.82
N SER A 42 10.09 -5.15 13.14
CA SER A 42 10.70 -4.98 14.46
C SER A 42 10.78 -3.51 14.92
N THR A 43 10.74 -2.56 13.99
CA THR A 43 10.89 -1.13 14.26
C THR A 43 9.62 -0.30 14.02
N HIS A 44 8.68 -0.76 13.19
CA HIS A 44 7.48 0.01 12.81
C HIS A 44 6.42 -0.82 12.08
N PHE A 45 5.22 -0.26 11.95
CA PHE A 45 4.15 -0.75 11.08
C PHE A 45 4.41 -0.38 9.61
N HIS A 46 4.30 -1.34 8.70
CA HIS A 46 4.48 -1.09 7.27
C HIS A 46 3.20 -0.54 6.61
N GLY A 47 3.19 0.76 6.29
CA GLY A 47 2.01 1.51 5.82
C GLY A 47 1.66 1.37 4.34
N GLY A 48 2.38 0.54 3.57
CA GLY A 48 2.15 0.39 2.14
C GLY A 48 2.70 -0.90 1.55
N LEU A 49 3.06 -0.83 0.27
CA LEU A 49 3.59 -1.94 -0.51
C LEU A 49 5.03 -1.63 -0.91
N ASP A 50 5.92 -2.61 -0.73
CA ASP A 50 7.27 -2.54 -1.28
C ASP A 50 7.28 -3.31 -2.60
N ILE A 51 7.36 -2.58 -3.72
CA ILE A 51 7.31 -3.13 -5.08
C ILE A 51 8.73 -3.33 -5.60
N LYS A 52 9.07 -4.57 -5.94
CA LYS A 52 10.39 -4.98 -6.40
C LYS A 52 10.73 -4.35 -7.74
N THR A 53 11.94 -3.81 -7.85
CA THR A 53 12.50 -3.28 -9.11
C THR A 53 13.50 -4.25 -9.75
N LYS A 54 13.39 -5.56 -9.45
CA LYS A 54 14.34 -6.61 -9.87
C LYS A 54 15.80 -6.28 -9.50
N GLY A 55 15.99 -5.65 -8.34
CA GLY A 55 17.33 -5.29 -7.83
C GLY A 55 17.97 -4.09 -8.53
N LYS A 56 17.23 -3.33 -9.37
CA LYS A 56 17.76 -2.19 -10.12
C LYS A 56 17.16 -0.87 -9.61
N GLN A 57 17.98 0.18 -9.54
CA GLN A 57 17.49 1.55 -9.41
C GLN A 57 17.21 2.13 -10.80
N GLY A 58 16.43 3.20 -10.87
CA GLY A 58 16.20 3.93 -12.12
C GLY A 58 14.95 3.50 -12.90
N VAL A 59 14.10 2.64 -12.36
CA VAL A 59 12.85 2.25 -13.00
C VAL A 59 11.88 3.43 -12.96
N LYS A 60 11.16 3.70 -14.06
CA LYS A 60 10.22 4.82 -14.12
C LYS A 60 9.07 4.63 -13.13
N VAL A 61 8.74 5.70 -12.42
CA VAL A 61 7.66 5.78 -11.44
C VAL A 61 6.64 6.79 -11.94
N TYR A 62 5.37 6.39 -11.93
CA TYR A 62 4.26 7.16 -12.49
C TYR A 62 3.23 7.50 -11.42
N SER A 63 2.51 8.62 -11.61
CA SER A 63 1.35 8.93 -10.78
C SER A 63 0.21 7.96 -11.06
N ILE A 64 -0.40 7.41 -10.02
CA ILE A 64 -1.54 6.50 -10.16
C ILE A 64 -2.79 7.17 -10.74
N ASN A 65 -2.99 8.47 -10.42
CA ASN A 65 -4.16 9.28 -10.75
C ASN A 65 -3.78 10.76 -10.90
N ASP A 66 -4.70 11.57 -11.43
CA ASP A 66 -4.57 13.03 -11.43
C ASP A 66 -4.48 13.58 -10.00
N GLY A 67 -3.75 14.68 -9.82
CA GLY A 67 -3.61 15.32 -8.52
C GLY A 67 -2.63 16.48 -8.50
N TYR A 68 -2.15 16.81 -7.31
CA TYR A 68 -1.09 17.79 -7.14
C TYR A 68 -0.15 17.37 -6.03
N VAL A 69 1.11 17.79 -6.14
CA VAL A 69 2.12 17.52 -5.11
C VAL A 69 1.83 18.36 -3.88
N ASN A 70 1.57 17.70 -2.74
CA ASN A 70 1.32 18.34 -1.45
C ASN A 70 2.53 18.34 -0.54
N ARG A 71 3.44 17.37 -0.71
CA ARG A 71 4.69 17.31 0.06
C ARG A 71 5.78 16.66 -0.77
N ILE A 72 6.96 17.25 -0.67
CA ILE A 72 8.20 16.68 -1.18
C ILE A 72 9.18 16.61 -0.03
N ARG A 73 9.83 15.45 0.14
CA ARG A 73 10.87 15.27 1.15
C ARG A 73 12.13 14.72 0.51
N VAL A 74 13.27 15.31 0.86
CA VAL A 74 14.61 14.78 0.60
C VAL A 74 15.28 14.60 1.95
N SER A 75 15.63 13.36 2.28
CA SER A 75 16.33 13.04 3.52
C SER A 75 17.27 11.86 3.30
N THR A 76 18.27 11.76 4.17
CA THR A 76 19.18 10.61 4.28
C THR A 76 18.55 9.42 5.02
N LYS A 77 17.39 9.61 5.68
CA LYS A 77 16.70 8.59 6.50
C LYS A 77 15.25 8.40 6.07
N GLY A 78 14.56 7.42 6.67
CA GLY A 78 13.14 7.15 6.44
C GLY A 78 12.86 6.83 4.97
N TYR A 79 11.82 7.44 4.37
CA TYR A 79 11.51 7.25 2.95
C TYR A 79 12.53 7.87 1.98
N GLY A 80 13.58 8.54 2.46
CA GLY A 80 14.58 9.14 1.58
C GLY A 80 13.99 10.28 0.73
N LYS A 81 14.22 10.24 -0.58
CA LYS A 81 13.47 11.08 -1.52
C LYS A 81 12.06 10.51 -1.67
N SER A 82 11.07 11.31 -1.27
CA SER A 82 9.68 10.91 -1.33
C SER A 82 8.76 12.02 -1.82
N LEU A 83 7.71 11.60 -2.52
CA LEU A 83 6.71 12.46 -3.13
C LEU A 83 5.32 12.08 -2.63
N TYR A 84 4.53 13.08 -2.26
CA TYR A 84 3.16 12.93 -1.78
C TYR A 84 2.24 13.69 -2.73
N ILE A 85 1.30 12.98 -3.35
CA ILE A 85 0.35 13.54 -4.31
C ILE A 85 -1.05 13.40 -3.73
N ILE A 86 -1.75 14.52 -3.54
CA ILE A 86 -3.17 14.52 -3.18
C ILE A 86 -3.99 14.38 -4.46
N HIS A 87 -4.94 13.45 -4.44
CA HIS A 87 -5.87 13.18 -5.52
C HIS A 87 -7.27 13.79 -5.22
N PRO A 88 -8.10 14.03 -6.26
CA PRO A 88 -9.44 14.59 -6.09
C PRO A 88 -10.39 13.77 -5.20
N ASP A 89 -10.14 12.46 -5.07
CA ASP A 89 -10.93 11.53 -4.26
C ASP A 89 -10.61 11.60 -2.74
N GLY A 90 -9.72 12.51 -2.33
CA GLY A 90 -9.33 12.68 -0.93
C GLY A 90 -8.33 11.62 -0.45
N ILE A 91 -7.64 10.96 -1.36
CA ILE A 91 -6.51 10.08 -1.08
C ILE A 91 -5.19 10.74 -1.43
N THR A 92 -4.18 10.48 -0.61
CA THR A 92 -2.79 10.83 -0.88
C THR A 92 -2.02 9.58 -1.27
N SER A 93 -1.42 9.56 -2.45
CA SER A 93 -0.41 8.56 -2.82
C SER A 93 0.99 9.02 -2.41
N ILE A 94 1.80 8.08 -1.93
CA ILE A 94 3.16 8.32 -1.46
C ILE A 94 4.12 7.41 -2.20
N TYR A 95 5.18 7.99 -2.73
CA TYR A 95 6.23 7.29 -3.48
C TYR A 95 7.55 7.52 -2.75
N GLY A 96 8.08 6.48 -2.12
CA GLY A 96 9.30 6.51 -1.33
C GLY A 96 10.52 5.91 -2.03
N HIS A 97 11.68 6.14 -1.42
CA HIS A 97 12.99 5.62 -1.82
C HIS A 97 13.43 6.00 -3.24
N LEU A 98 12.93 7.10 -3.79
CA LEU A 98 13.20 7.51 -5.17
C LEU A 98 14.69 7.86 -5.36
N LYS A 99 15.27 7.49 -6.50
CA LYS A 99 16.63 7.91 -6.86
C LYS A 99 16.64 9.39 -7.28
N ARG A 100 15.63 9.79 -8.04
CA ARG A 100 15.50 11.13 -8.63
C ARG A 100 14.03 11.44 -8.88
N PHE A 101 13.63 12.70 -8.75
CA PHE A 101 12.32 13.15 -9.20
C PHE A 101 12.30 13.34 -10.72
N SER A 102 11.11 13.58 -11.29
CA SER A 102 11.01 14.02 -12.68
C SER A 102 11.69 15.38 -12.87
N PRO A 103 12.12 15.75 -14.10
CA PRO A 103 12.82 17.02 -14.32
C PRO A 103 12.09 18.25 -13.76
N LYS A 104 10.76 18.27 -13.90
CA LYS A 104 9.85 19.29 -13.35
C LYS A 104 9.96 19.43 -11.84
N ILE A 105 9.87 18.32 -11.11
CA ILE A 105 9.90 18.31 -9.63
C ILE A 105 11.33 18.50 -9.11
N GLU A 106 12.31 17.92 -9.78
CA GLU A 106 13.73 18.06 -9.41
C GLU A 106 14.19 19.52 -9.57
N GLY A 107 13.80 20.20 -10.64
CA GLY A 107 14.10 21.62 -10.83
C GLY A 107 13.51 22.50 -9.73
N TYR A 108 12.24 22.25 -9.36
CA TYR A 108 11.58 22.93 -8.26
C TYR A 108 12.35 22.75 -6.93
N ILE A 109 12.73 21.53 -6.58
CA ILE A 109 13.42 21.25 -5.32
C ILE A 109 14.85 21.77 -5.30
N LYS A 110 15.59 21.64 -6.41
CA LYS A 110 16.94 22.16 -6.50
C LYS A 110 16.99 23.66 -6.22
N ASN A 111 16.09 24.44 -6.79
CA ASN A 111 16.04 25.89 -6.55
C ASN A 111 15.89 26.20 -5.05
N ILE A 112 15.04 25.46 -4.34
CA ILE A 112 14.84 25.67 -2.90
C ILE A 112 16.08 25.23 -2.11
N GLN A 113 16.69 24.09 -2.46
CA GLN A 113 17.93 23.63 -1.82
C GLN A 113 19.09 24.61 -2.01
N TYR A 114 19.22 25.22 -3.20
CA TYR A 114 20.22 26.25 -3.47
C TYR A 114 19.97 27.51 -2.64
N LEU A 115 18.72 28.00 -2.57
CA LEU A 115 18.38 29.19 -1.79
C LEU A 115 18.59 29.00 -0.28
N ASN A 116 18.34 27.79 0.21
CA ASN A 116 18.46 27.47 1.64
C ASN A 116 19.84 26.97 2.03
N GLU A 117 20.71 26.65 1.04
CA GLU A 117 22.00 26.01 1.24
C GLU A 117 21.93 24.69 2.03
N THR A 118 20.82 23.96 1.92
CA THR A 118 20.62 22.68 2.62
C THR A 118 20.31 21.52 1.69
N PHE A 119 20.87 20.35 2.00
CA PHE A 119 20.53 19.11 1.30
C PHE A 119 19.17 18.54 1.74
N GLU A 120 18.96 18.40 3.05
CA GLU A 120 17.68 17.86 3.54
C GLU A 120 16.59 18.93 3.40
N ILE A 121 15.46 18.52 2.82
CA ILE A 121 14.33 19.42 2.65
C ILE A 121 13.02 18.72 2.91
N GLN A 122 12.10 19.49 3.49
CA GLN A 122 10.69 19.14 3.57
C GLN A 122 9.91 20.36 3.11
N ASN A 123 9.33 20.26 1.91
CA ASN A 123 8.60 21.33 1.29
C ASN A 123 7.14 20.93 1.06
N PHE A 124 6.24 21.90 1.22
CA PHE A 124 4.80 21.76 1.01
C PHE A 124 4.36 22.75 -0.07
N PRO A 125 4.42 22.36 -1.36
CA PRO A 125 3.99 23.23 -2.46
C PRO A 125 2.53 23.66 -2.28
N LYS A 126 2.20 24.90 -2.66
CA LYS A 126 0.81 25.35 -2.69
C LYS A 126 0.00 24.45 -3.65
N PRO A 127 -1.30 24.18 -3.35
CA PRO A 127 -2.18 23.49 -4.28
C PRO A 127 -2.12 24.14 -5.67
N ASN A 128 -2.17 23.32 -6.72
CA ASN A 128 -2.06 23.73 -8.14
C ASN A 128 -0.69 24.20 -8.63
N LEU A 129 0.32 24.40 -7.77
CA LEU A 129 1.66 24.78 -8.23
C LEU A 129 2.34 23.66 -9.03
N LEU A 130 2.24 22.44 -8.50
CA LEU A 130 2.77 21.23 -9.13
C LEU A 130 1.62 20.25 -9.36
N LYS A 131 0.82 20.52 -10.41
CA LYS A 131 -0.19 19.57 -10.89
C LYS A 131 0.47 18.36 -11.53
N ILE A 132 -0.09 17.19 -11.31
CA ILE A 132 0.38 15.92 -11.85
C ILE A 132 -0.79 15.22 -12.53
N SER A 133 -0.58 14.80 -13.77
CA SER A 133 -1.59 14.04 -14.52
C SER A 133 -1.49 12.55 -14.20
N SER A 134 -2.60 11.83 -14.35
CA SER A 134 -2.65 10.39 -14.28
C SER A 134 -1.64 9.77 -15.27
N GLY A 135 -0.76 8.89 -14.78
CA GLY A 135 0.30 8.28 -15.59
C GLY A 135 1.51 9.18 -15.88
N GLU A 136 1.55 10.42 -15.37
CA GLU A 136 2.71 11.32 -15.54
C GLU A 136 3.94 10.72 -14.85
N LEU A 137 5.11 10.81 -15.52
CA LEU A 137 6.40 10.44 -14.93
C LEU A 137 6.71 11.38 -13.77
N ILE A 138 6.79 10.85 -12.56
CA ILE A 138 7.06 11.62 -11.33
C ILE A 138 8.46 11.39 -10.78
N GLY A 139 9.15 10.35 -11.23
CA GLY A 139 10.52 10.07 -10.82
C GLY A 139 11.03 8.72 -11.26
N LEU A 140 12.15 8.35 -10.66
CA LEU A 140 12.82 7.08 -10.87
C LEU A 140 12.98 6.36 -9.52
N SER A 141 12.70 5.06 -9.48
CA SER A 141 12.89 4.23 -8.30
C SER A 141 14.35 4.23 -7.86
N GLY A 142 14.58 3.98 -6.58
CA GLY A 142 15.92 4.09 -6.02
C GLY A 142 16.13 3.20 -4.80
N ASN A 143 17.05 3.65 -3.96
CA ASN A 143 17.39 3.04 -2.69
C ASN A 143 17.75 4.12 -1.64
N THR A 144 17.19 5.33 -1.76
CA THR A 144 17.52 6.43 -0.85
C THR A 144 16.82 6.28 0.49
N GLY A 145 17.40 6.83 1.55
CA GLY A 145 16.82 6.75 2.90
C GLY A 145 17.12 5.40 3.56
N SER A 146 16.22 4.98 4.45
CA SER A 146 16.33 3.71 5.18
C SER A 146 15.73 2.57 4.36
N SER A 147 16.52 2.02 3.43
CA SER A 147 16.14 0.93 2.54
C SER A 147 17.24 -0.12 2.43
N THR A 148 16.88 -1.40 2.51
CA THR A 148 17.81 -2.54 2.46
C THR A 148 18.19 -2.94 1.03
N GLY A 149 17.42 -2.53 0.03
CA GLY A 149 17.72 -2.77 -1.38
C GLY A 149 16.76 -2.06 -2.33
N PRO A 150 17.07 -1.96 -3.63
CA PRO A 150 16.26 -1.21 -4.58
C PRO A 150 14.81 -1.70 -4.69
N HIS A 151 13.86 -0.79 -4.42
CA HIS A 151 12.43 -1.01 -4.55
C HIS A 151 11.69 0.35 -4.66
N LEU A 152 10.39 0.31 -4.94
CA LEU A 152 9.48 1.43 -4.72
C LEU A 152 8.63 1.14 -3.49
N HIS A 153 8.72 2.00 -2.48
CA HIS A 153 7.75 2.00 -1.39
C HIS A 153 6.54 2.85 -1.80
N PHE A 154 5.37 2.23 -1.88
CA PHE A 154 4.14 2.84 -2.34
C PHE A 154 3.05 2.76 -1.27
N GLU A 155 2.58 3.90 -0.80
CA GLU A 155 1.48 3.97 0.17
C GLU A 155 0.29 4.75 -0.36
N LEU A 156 -0.89 4.44 0.18
CA LEU A 156 -2.07 5.27 0.10
C LEU A 156 -2.47 5.70 1.51
N ARG A 157 -2.89 6.95 1.66
CA ARG A 157 -3.40 7.47 2.93
C ARG A 157 -4.66 8.29 2.69
N ASN A 158 -5.55 8.32 3.68
CA ASN A 158 -6.62 9.30 3.70
C ASN A 158 -6.01 10.70 3.84
N SER A 159 -6.30 11.65 2.95
CA SER A 159 -5.66 12.96 2.96
C SER A 159 -5.96 13.78 4.21
N LYS A 160 -7.12 13.56 4.87
CA LYS A 160 -7.51 14.29 6.08
C LYS A 160 -6.91 13.66 7.33
N THR A 161 -7.14 12.37 7.53
CA THR A 161 -6.74 11.67 8.77
C THR A 161 -5.30 11.17 8.74
N GLN A 162 -4.68 11.10 7.57
CA GLN A 162 -3.37 10.48 7.33
C GLN A 162 -3.33 8.98 7.65
N ASN A 163 -4.49 8.35 7.87
CA ASN A 163 -4.56 6.92 8.13
C ASN A 163 -4.15 6.14 6.88
N PRO A 164 -3.26 5.13 7.02
CA PRO A 164 -2.81 4.33 5.89
C PRO A 164 -3.93 3.41 5.40
N ILE A 165 -4.03 3.27 4.08
CA ILE A 165 -5.05 2.50 3.38
C ILE A 165 -4.34 1.38 2.63
N ASN A 166 -4.87 0.15 2.71
CA ASN A 166 -4.31 -0.98 1.99
C ASN A 166 -4.44 -0.77 0.46
N PRO A 167 -3.34 -0.59 -0.30
CA PRO A 167 -3.42 -0.30 -1.72
C PRO A 167 -4.00 -1.45 -2.57
N LEU A 168 -3.93 -2.68 -2.08
CA LEU A 168 -4.54 -3.85 -2.74
C LEU A 168 -6.07 -3.77 -2.77
N ARG A 169 -6.68 -3.03 -1.83
CA ARG A 169 -8.13 -2.77 -1.83
C ARG A 169 -8.53 -1.59 -2.71
N TYR A 170 -7.56 -0.87 -3.29
CA TYR A 170 -7.78 0.36 -4.05
C TYR A 170 -7.44 0.23 -5.54
N GLY A 171 -7.41 -1.00 -6.06
CA GLY A 171 -7.23 -1.28 -7.48
C GLY A 171 -5.84 -1.77 -7.89
N ILE A 172 -4.85 -1.79 -7.00
CA ILE A 172 -3.59 -2.50 -7.28
C ILE A 172 -3.86 -4.01 -7.28
N LYS A 173 -3.80 -4.61 -8.48
CA LYS A 173 -3.90 -6.06 -8.65
C LYS A 173 -2.52 -6.66 -8.75
N ILE A 174 -2.24 -7.62 -7.87
CA ILE A 174 -1.01 -8.39 -7.86
C ILE A 174 -1.40 -9.84 -8.04
N PHE A 175 -0.86 -10.46 -9.09
CA PHE A 175 -1.09 -11.87 -9.35
C PHE A 175 -0.22 -12.68 -8.40
N ASP A 176 -0.87 -13.34 -7.45
CA ASP A 176 -0.25 -14.33 -6.59
C ASP A 176 -0.54 -15.72 -7.14
N THR A 177 0.52 -16.44 -7.49
CA THR A 177 0.45 -17.82 -8.01
C THR A 177 1.23 -18.78 -7.13
N ILE A 178 1.75 -18.32 -5.98
CA ILE A 178 2.59 -19.12 -5.10
C ILE A 178 1.73 -19.57 -3.92
N PRO A 179 1.41 -20.87 -3.79
CA PRO A 179 0.66 -21.35 -2.64
C PRO A 179 1.48 -21.15 -1.36
N PRO A 180 0.86 -20.68 -0.26
CA PRO A 180 1.55 -20.55 1.01
C PRO A 180 1.96 -21.93 1.52
N LYS A 181 3.15 -22.01 2.09
CA LYS A 181 3.65 -23.23 2.72
C LYS A 181 3.41 -23.17 4.22
N ILE A 182 2.62 -24.11 4.73
CA ILE A 182 2.33 -24.22 6.16
C ILE A 182 3.55 -24.83 6.87
N ASN A 183 4.14 -24.07 7.79
CA ASN A 183 5.26 -24.51 8.64
C ASN A 183 4.78 -25.21 9.90
N SER A 184 3.74 -24.67 10.52
CA SER A 184 3.20 -25.23 11.75
C SER A 184 1.74 -24.85 11.97
N LEU A 185 1.05 -25.77 12.64
CA LEU A 185 -0.30 -25.58 13.13
C LEU A 185 -0.26 -25.66 14.65
N TYR A 186 -0.96 -24.75 15.30
CA TYR A 186 -1.00 -24.61 16.76
C TYR A 186 -2.45 -24.65 17.23
N LEU A 187 -2.65 -25.28 18.38
CA LEU A 187 -3.95 -25.34 19.04
C LEU A 187 -3.94 -24.42 20.26
N TYR A 188 -5.01 -23.66 20.42
CA TYR A 188 -5.24 -22.75 21.53
C TYR A 188 -6.57 -23.03 22.22
N LYS A 189 -6.65 -22.74 23.51
CA LYS A 189 -7.91 -22.62 24.25
C LYS A 189 -8.35 -21.18 24.22
N VAL A 190 -9.57 -20.91 23.77
CA VAL A 190 -10.13 -19.55 23.71
C VAL A 190 -11.01 -19.33 24.94
N LYS A 191 -10.70 -18.30 25.73
CA LYS A 191 -11.46 -17.92 26.93
C LYS A 191 -12.59 -16.97 26.57
N ASN A 192 -13.61 -16.88 27.41
CA ASN A 192 -14.81 -16.05 27.15
C ASN A 192 -14.49 -14.55 27.02
N ASN A 193 -13.36 -14.10 27.55
CA ASN A 193 -12.87 -12.72 27.44
C ASN A 193 -12.08 -12.46 26.13
N GLY A 194 -12.05 -13.40 25.19
CA GLY A 194 -11.31 -13.29 23.92
C GLY A 194 -9.80 -13.58 24.03
N SER A 195 -9.26 -13.78 25.23
CA SER A 195 -7.87 -14.21 25.40
C SER A 195 -7.69 -15.67 25.01
N TYR A 196 -6.47 -16.03 24.60
CA TYR A 196 -6.13 -17.38 24.17
C TYR A 196 -4.94 -17.93 24.95
N GLU A 197 -4.95 -19.25 25.18
CA GLU A 197 -3.91 -19.98 25.90
C GLU A 197 -3.36 -21.08 24.99
N PHE A 198 -2.04 -21.12 24.83
CA PHE A 198 -1.38 -22.13 24.01
C PHE A 198 -1.60 -23.53 24.60
N ILE A 199 -2.03 -24.47 23.77
CA ILE A 199 -2.20 -25.87 24.17
C ILE A 199 -1.03 -26.70 23.64
N GLU A 200 -0.90 -26.80 22.31
CA GLU A 200 0.13 -27.63 21.69
C GLU A 200 0.41 -27.24 20.24
N LYS A 201 1.58 -27.63 19.74
CA LYS A 201 1.92 -27.61 18.33
C LYS A 201 1.46 -28.92 17.69
N MET A 202 0.55 -28.85 16.73
CA MET A 202 0.01 -30.01 16.04
C MET A 202 1.03 -30.58 15.04
N LYS A 203 1.11 -31.90 14.96
CA LYS A 203 1.92 -32.57 13.94
C LYS A 203 1.19 -32.45 12.60
N ILE A 204 1.88 -31.92 11.60
CA ILE A 204 1.36 -31.79 10.23
C ILE A 204 2.21 -32.64 9.27
N GLN A 205 1.55 -33.24 8.28
CA GLN A 205 2.16 -33.96 7.17
C GLN A 205 1.66 -33.37 5.86
N LYS A 206 2.57 -32.87 5.02
CA LYS A 206 2.22 -32.44 3.66
C LYS A 206 1.90 -33.69 2.83
N LYS A 207 0.69 -33.76 2.25
CA LYS A 207 0.31 -34.86 1.34
C LYS A 207 0.56 -34.51 -0.12
N ASN A 208 0.28 -33.27 -0.50
CA ASN A 208 0.61 -32.70 -1.80
C ASN A 208 0.70 -31.17 -1.68
N ASP A 209 0.81 -30.46 -2.80
CA ASP A 209 1.00 -29.00 -2.81
C ASP A 209 -0.17 -28.19 -2.26
N SER A 210 -1.36 -28.77 -2.13
CA SER A 210 -2.55 -28.07 -1.65
C SER A 210 -3.17 -28.70 -0.39
N LEU A 211 -2.63 -29.81 0.10
CA LEU A 211 -3.20 -30.56 1.22
C LEU A 211 -2.16 -30.90 2.28
N TYR A 212 -2.47 -30.48 3.51
CA TYR A 212 -1.77 -30.85 4.73
C TYR A 212 -2.74 -31.64 5.63
N LEU A 213 -2.29 -32.77 6.17
CA LEU A 213 -3.02 -33.48 7.22
C LEU A 213 -2.42 -33.15 8.58
N ALA A 214 -3.28 -32.87 9.54
CA ALA A 214 -2.88 -32.68 10.93
C ALA A 214 -3.30 -33.87 11.80
N SER A 215 -2.64 -34.05 12.94
CA SER A 215 -3.05 -35.02 13.96
C SER A 215 -4.49 -34.75 14.45
N LYS A 216 -5.24 -35.80 14.76
CA LYS A 216 -6.60 -35.67 15.33
C LYS A 216 -6.55 -34.87 16.64
N VAL A 217 -7.49 -33.94 16.79
CA VAL A 217 -7.69 -33.21 18.04
C VAL A 217 -8.71 -33.97 18.87
N LEU A 218 -8.29 -34.52 20.02
CA LEU A 218 -9.17 -35.22 20.96
C LEU A 218 -9.48 -34.34 22.17
N LYS A 219 -9.81 -33.07 21.92
CA LYS A 219 -10.12 -32.05 22.93
C LYS A 219 -11.44 -31.39 22.58
N TYR A 220 -12.21 -31.01 23.60
CA TYR A 220 -13.52 -30.40 23.47
C TYR A 220 -13.54 -29.01 24.13
N GLY A 221 -14.52 -28.17 23.73
CA GLY A 221 -14.69 -26.81 24.23
C GLY A 221 -14.33 -25.74 23.19
N ASN A 222 -14.14 -24.51 23.66
CA ASN A 222 -13.82 -23.37 22.79
C ASN A 222 -12.32 -23.39 22.41
N LEU A 223 -12.03 -23.84 21.20
CA LEU A 223 -10.68 -24.05 20.68
C LEU A 223 -10.40 -23.10 19.52
N GLY A 224 -9.14 -22.65 19.42
CA GLY A 224 -8.64 -21.81 18.34
C GLY A 224 -7.47 -22.48 17.61
N LEU A 225 -7.30 -22.15 16.33
CA LEU A 225 -6.18 -22.60 15.52
C LEU A 225 -5.29 -21.42 15.14
N GLY A 226 -3.98 -21.58 15.36
CA GLY A 226 -2.97 -20.67 14.83
C GLY A 226 -2.20 -21.35 13.71
N ILE A 227 -1.98 -20.64 12.61
CA ILE A 227 -1.21 -21.15 11.48
C ILE A 227 0.01 -20.26 11.32
N ASN A 228 1.18 -20.88 11.27
CA ASN A 228 2.41 -20.23 10.81
C ASN A 228 2.71 -20.75 9.41
N PHE A 229 2.80 -19.83 8.45
CA PHE A 229 3.06 -20.12 7.05
C PHE A 229 4.05 -19.10 6.48
N TYR A 230 4.67 -19.45 5.36
CA TYR A 230 5.47 -18.53 4.56
C TYR A 230 5.03 -18.58 3.10
N ILE A 231 5.31 -17.51 2.36
CA ILE A 231 5.04 -17.34 0.94
C ILE A 231 6.38 -17.30 0.20
#